data_AF-A0A7V9FT38-F1
#
_entry.id   AF-A0A7V9FT38-F1
#
_cell.length_a   1.000
_cell.length_b   1.000
_cell.length_c   1.000
_cell.angle_alpha   90.00
_cell.angle_beta   90.00
_cell.angle_gamma   90.00
#
_symmetry.space_group_name_H-M   'P 1'
#
loop_
_entity.id
_entity.type
_entity.pdbx_description
1 polymer ?
#
loop_
_entity_poly.entity_id
_entity_poly.type
_entity_poly.pdbx_seq_one_letter_code
_entity_poly.pdbx_strand_id
1 'polypeptide(L)' 'HTDCGMLTFTDDDFRKSIQDDTGIKPPWAAEAFGDLDEDVQQSIARIKASPFVPHKDSIRGFVFDVAKGKLNEVL' A
#
# COMPACT_ATOMS: atom_id res chain seq x y z
N HIS A 1 -2.87 -2.20 7.32
CA HIS A 1 -3.69 -2.72 8.44
C HIS A 1 -4.47 -3.93 7.94
N THR A 2 -4.90 -4.84 8.81
CA THR A 2 -5.74 -5.98 8.39
C THR A 2 -7.08 -5.49 7.81
N ASP A 3 -7.70 -6.28 6.93
CA ASP A 3 -8.96 -5.92 6.25
C ASP A 3 -8.86 -4.59 5.46
N CYS A 4 -7.73 -4.40 4.78
CA CYS A 4 -7.51 -3.23 3.94
C CYS A 4 -8.24 -3.36 2.61
N GLY A 5 -8.96 -2.32 2.18
CA GLY A 5 -9.63 -2.30 0.88
C GLY A 5 -8.67 -2.50 -0.31
N MET A 6 -7.40 -2.15 -0.16
CA MET A 6 -6.39 -2.35 -1.22
C MET A 6 -6.10 -3.83 -1.53
N LEU A 7 -6.52 -4.76 -0.68
CA LEU A 7 -6.44 -6.21 -0.91
C LEU A 7 -7.61 -6.76 -1.73
N THR A 8 -8.66 -5.97 -1.96
CA THR A 8 -9.94 -6.49 -2.49
C THR A 8 -10.10 -6.26 -3.99
N PHE A 9 -9.10 -5.69 -4.66
CA PHE A 9 -9.14 -5.39 -6.09
C PHE A 9 -7.73 -5.37 -6.69
N THR A 10 -7.66 -5.32 -8.01
CA THR A 10 -6.41 -5.12 -8.76
C THR A 10 -6.41 -3.75 -9.44
N ASP A 11 -5.22 -3.19 -9.68
CA ASP A 11 -5.08 -1.93 -10.42
C ASP A 11 -5.77 -1.98 -11.79
N ASP A 12 -5.66 -3.10 -12.51
CA ASP A 12 -6.26 -3.24 -13.84
C ASP A 12 -7.80 -3.22 -13.77
N ASP A 13 -8.40 -3.93 -12.81
CA ASP A 13 -9.85 -3.97 -12.64
C ASP A 13 -10.40 -2.58 -12.24
N PHE A 14 -9.72 -1.90 -11.32
CA PHE A 14 -10.14 -0.56 -10.87
C PHE A 14 -9.96 0.51 -11.96
N ARG A 15 -8.88 0.45 -12.73
CA ARG A 15 -8.67 1.38 -13.85
C ARG A 15 -9.69 1.14 -14.96
N LYS A 16 -10.07 -0.13 -15.18
CA LYS A 16 -11.13 -0.48 -16.12
C LYS A 16 -12.48 0.07 -15.67
N SER A 17 -12.85 -0.07 -14.39
CA SER A 17 -14.13 0.47 -13.91
C SER A 17 -14.22 2.00 -14.07
N ILE A 18 -13.14 2.74 -13.79
CA ILE A 18 -13.09 4.20 -14.03
C ILE A 18 -13.24 4.51 -15.53
N GLN A 19 -12.61 3.73 -16.40
CA GLN A 19 -12.76 3.92 -17.84
C GLN A 19 -14.19 3.63 -18.31
N ASP A 20 -14.83 2.59 -17.80
CA ASP A 20 -16.20 2.24 -18.16
C ASP A 20 -17.18 3.36 -17.73
N ASP A 21 -16.95 3.99 -16.58
CA ASP A 21 -17.78 5.07 -16.05
C ASP A 21 -17.53 6.44 -16.70
N THR A 22 -16.29 6.75 -17.05
CA THR A 22 -15.88 8.10 -17.49
C THR A 22 -15.44 8.19 -18.95
N GLY A 23 -15.23 7.04 -19.60
CA GLY A 23 -14.64 6.91 -20.94
C GLY A 23 -13.12 7.03 -20.98
N ILE A 24 -12.44 7.35 -19.88
CA ILE A 24 -11.00 7.66 -19.85
C ILE A 24 -10.28 6.85 -18.75
N LYS A 25 -9.15 6.23 -19.08
CA LYS A 25 -8.28 5.58 -18.07
C LYS A 25 -7.57 6.63 -17.22
N PRO A 26 -7.51 6.49 -15.89
CA PRO A 26 -6.74 7.40 -15.06
C PRO A 26 -5.23 7.25 -15.35
N PRO A 27 -4.45 8.35 -15.31
CA PRO A 27 -3.02 8.31 -15.58
C PRO A 27 -2.19 7.76 -14.40
N TRP A 28 -2.79 7.66 -13.22
CA TRP A 28 -2.17 7.18 -11.99
C TRP A 28 -2.51 5.70 -11.72
N ALA A 29 -1.67 5.06 -10.91
CA ALA A 29 -1.87 3.72 -10.37
C ALA A 29 -2.73 3.80 -9.09
N ALA A 30 -3.57 2.80 -8.86
CA ALA A 30 -4.30 2.69 -7.60
C ALA A 30 -3.38 2.17 -6.49
N GLU A 31 -2.28 1.49 -6.84
CA GLU A 31 -1.30 0.92 -5.92
C GLU A 31 -1.94 -0.14 -5.00
N ALA A 32 -2.80 -0.98 -5.57
CA ALA A 32 -3.29 -2.18 -4.91
C ALA A 32 -2.17 -3.20 -4.70
N PHE A 33 -2.27 -3.96 -3.61
CA PHE A 33 -1.27 -4.95 -3.20
C PHE A 33 -1.96 -6.24 -2.75
N GLY A 34 -1.23 -7.35 -2.80
CA GLY A 34 -1.77 -8.68 -2.47
C GLY A 34 -1.50 -9.16 -1.05
N ASP A 35 -0.51 -8.58 -0.36
CA ASP A 35 -0.08 -8.99 0.97
C ASP A 35 0.33 -7.78 1.82
N LEU A 36 -0.02 -7.81 3.11
CA LEU A 36 0.21 -6.70 4.03
C LEU A 36 1.67 -6.56 4.47
N ASP A 37 2.33 -7.68 4.75
CA ASP A 37 3.69 -7.67 5.28
C ASP A 37 4.67 -7.34 4.15
N GLU A 38 4.47 -7.93 2.96
CA GLU A 38 5.25 -7.61 1.77
C GLU A 38 5.10 -6.12 1.38
N ASP A 39 3.88 -5.57 1.39
CA ASP A 39 3.65 -4.17 1.03
C ASP A 39 4.26 -3.19 2.07
N VAL A 40 4.24 -3.55 3.35
CA VAL A 40 4.94 -2.79 4.39
C VAL A 40 6.46 -2.83 4.17
N GLN A 41 7.04 -4.00 3.87
CA GLN A 41 8.47 -4.12 3.56
C GLN A 41 8.85 -3.30 2.31
N GLN A 42 8.01 -3.35 1.28
CA GLN A 42 8.16 -2.58 0.04
C GLN A 42 8.11 -1.07 0.33
N SER A 43 7.14 -0.63 1.14
CA SER A 43 6.99 0.77 1.57
C SER A 43 8.20 1.26 2.37
N ILE A 44 8.73 0.45 3.28
CA ILE A 44 9.98 0.74 3.99
C ILE A 44 11.15 0.90 2.99
N ALA A 45 11.24 0.02 1.99
CA ALA A 45 12.28 0.10 0.97
C ALA A 45 12.17 1.40 0.14
N ARG A 46 10.95 1.83 -0.23
CA ARG A 46 10.71 3.13 -0.90
C ARG A 46 11.22 4.30 -0.07
N ILE A 47 10.94 4.32 1.24
CA ILE A 47 11.43 5.37 2.16
C ILE A 47 12.96 5.35 2.25
N LYS A 48 13.57 4.17 2.43
CA LYS A 48 15.03 4.01 2.50
C LYS A 48 15.73 4.47 1.23
N ALA A 49 15.16 4.16 0.06
CA ALA A 49 15.72 4.51 -1.25
C ALA A 49 15.58 6.00 -1.60
N SER A 50 14.54 6.68 -1.09
CA SER A 50 14.28 8.08 -1.44
C SER A 50 15.42 9.01 -1.01
N PRO A 51 16.07 9.76 -1.91
CA PRO A 51 17.11 10.72 -1.54
C PRO A 51 16.54 11.96 -0.83
N PHE A 52 15.20 12.12 -0.86
CA PHE A 52 14.51 13.28 -0.29
C PHE A 52 14.09 13.06 1.18
N VAL A 53 14.28 11.86 1.72
CA VAL A 53 14.11 11.57 3.15
C VAL A 53 15.48 11.66 3.82
N PRO A 54 15.78 12.71 4.62
CA PRO A 54 17.13 12.94 5.13
C PRO A 54 17.52 12.07 6.33
N HIS A 55 16.55 11.66 7.15
CA HIS A 55 16.78 10.88 8.38
C HIS A 55 16.09 9.51 8.25
N LYS A 56 16.86 8.44 8.40
CA LYS A 56 16.44 7.05 8.10
C LYS A 56 16.86 6.03 9.16
N ASP A 57 17.40 6.52 10.27
CA ASP A 57 17.99 5.77 11.37
C ASP A 57 16.96 4.95 12.18
N SER A 58 15.68 5.30 12.11
CA SER A 58 14.61 4.62 12.86
C SER A 58 13.34 4.42 12.03
N ILE A 59 13.47 3.78 10.86
CA ILE A 59 12.30 3.39 10.04
C ILE A 59 11.77 2.04 10.53
N ARG A 60 10.49 1.99 10.89
CA ARG A 60 9.77 0.80 11.37
C ARG A 60 8.43 0.69 10.66
N GLY A 61 7.97 -0.52 10.36
CA GLY A 61 6.68 -0.78 9.73
C GLY A 61 5.81 -1.67 10.61
N PHE A 62 4.50 -1.42 10.57
CA PHE A 62 3.54 -2.17 11.38
C PHE A 62 2.26 -2.43 10.60
N VAL A 63 1.67 -3.59 10.86
CA VAL A 63 0.29 -3.89 10.51
C VAL A 63 -0.57 -3.71 11.74
N PHE A 64 -1.48 -2.74 11.69
CA PHE A 64 -2.57 -2.61 12.66
C PHE A 64 -3.61 -3.72 12.44
N ASP A 65 -3.90 -4.51 13.47
CA ASP A 65 -4.98 -5.50 13.50
C ASP A 65 -6.28 -4.81 13.92
N VAL A 66 -7.20 -4.62 12.97
CA VAL A 66 -8.47 -3.88 13.18
C VAL A 66 -9.42 -4.60 14.13
N ALA A 67 -9.31 -5.92 14.27
CA ALA A 67 -10.16 -6.70 15.16
C ALA A 67 -9.66 -6.66 16.61
N LYS A 68 -8.33 -6.58 16.81
CA LYS A 68 -7.70 -6.65 18.14
C LYS A 68 -7.17 -5.32 18.67
N GLY A 69 -7.07 -4.29 17.82
CA GLY A 69 -6.51 -2.98 18.19
C GLY A 69 -5.01 -3.00 18.49
N LYS A 70 -4.26 -3.95 17.93
CA LYS A 70 -2.81 -4.12 18.18
C LYS A 70 -2.00 -3.74 16.94
N LEU A 71 -0.77 -3.28 17.17
CA LEU A 71 0.24 -3.10 16.12
C LEU A 71 1.18 -4.31 16.14
N ASN A 72 1.31 -4.98 14.99
CA ASN A 72 2.27 -6.05 14.79
C ASN A 72 3.40 -5.49 13.93
N GLU A 73 4.63 -5.54 14.43
CA GLU A 73 5.79 -5.05 13.69
C GLU A 73 6.15 -6.03 12.57
N VAL A 74 6.43 -5.48 11.38
CA VAL A 74 6.87 -6.23 10.20
C VAL A 74 8.39 -6.13 10.14
N LEU A 75 9.06 -7.29 10.07
CA LEU A 75 10.53 -7.41 10.06
C LEU A 75 11.09 -7.39 8.64
#